data_AF-A0A2G8RKP8-F1
#
_entry.id   AF-A0A2G8RKP8-F1
#
_cell.length_a   1.000
_cell.length_b   1.000
_cell.length_c   1.000
_cell.angle_alpha   90.00
_cell.angle_beta   90.00
_cell.angle_gamma   90.00
#
_symmetry.space_group_name_H-M   'P 1'
#
loop_
_entity.id
_entity.type
_entity.pdbx_description
1 polymer ?
#
loop_
_entity_poly.entity_id
_entity_poly.type
_entity_poly.pdbx_seq_one_letter_code
_entity_poly.pdbx_strand_id
1 'polypeptide(L)'
;MIDMRHDLVKLADLIDWEFFEREWAGFFPSATGLPATLPRLVAGLMYLQHAYRRSDEAVIARWVDSPYVQHFTGETFVGKTAPHAVF
;
A
#
# COMPACT_ATOMS: atom_id res chain seq x y z
N MET A 1 -7.15 9.62 -13.96
CA MET A 1 -6.62 8.56 -14.83
C MET A 1 -5.17 8.34 -14.45
N ILE A 2 -4.77 7.11 -14.13
CA ILE A 2 -3.39 6.77 -13.74
C ILE A 2 -2.59 6.53 -15.02
N ASP A 3 -1.38 7.11 -15.11
CA ASP A 3 -0.44 6.78 -16.19
C ASP A 3 0.28 5.47 -15.88
N MET A 4 0.03 4.45 -16.70
CA MET A 4 0.67 3.12 -16.56
C MET A 4 2.18 3.15 -16.82
N ARG A 5 2.71 4.25 -17.36
CA ARG A 5 4.16 4.42 -17.59
C ARG A 5 4.90 4.93 -16.36
N HIS A 6 4.18 5.33 -15.31
CA HIS A 6 4.76 5.82 -14.07
C HIS A 6 5.58 4.73 -13.36
N ASP A 7 6.73 5.10 -12.79
CA ASP A 7 7.67 4.13 -12.21
C ASP A 7 7.07 3.30 -11.08
N LEU A 8 6.24 3.90 -10.22
CA LEU A 8 5.52 3.14 -9.18
C LEU A 8 4.50 2.14 -9.73
N VAL A 9 3.91 2.40 -10.89
CA VAL A 9 2.96 1.45 -11.51
C VAL A 9 3.74 0.26 -12.06
N LYS A 10 4.82 0.52 -12.79
CA LYS A 10 5.72 -0.54 -13.27
C LYS A 10 6.31 -1.35 -12.11
N LEU A 11 6.70 -0.68 -11.03
CA LEU A 11 7.23 -1.36 -9.85
C LEU A 11 6.17 -2.25 -9.19
N ALA A 12 4.92 -1.79 -9.12
CA ALA A 12 3.81 -2.61 -8.63
C ALA A 12 3.64 -3.88 -9.47
N ASP A 13 3.80 -3.79 -10.80
CA ASP A 13 3.69 -4.96 -11.69
C ASP A 13 4.88 -5.94 -11.56
N LEU A 14 6.02 -5.47 -11.05
CA LEU A 14 7.23 -6.29 -10.87
C LEU A 14 7.28 -7.02 -9.52
N ILE A 15 6.50 -6.59 -8.53
CA ILE A 15 6.51 -7.17 -7.19
C ILE A 15 5.54 -8.36 -7.16
N ASP A 16 6.03 -9.51 -6.68
CA ASP A 16 5.18 -10.65 -6.34
C ASP A 16 4.40 -10.35 -5.06
N TRP A 17 3.25 -9.69 -5.20
CA TRP A 17 2.38 -9.36 -4.08
C TRP A 17 1.75 -10.60 -3.45
N GLU A 18 1.56 -11.69 -4.20
CA GLU A 18 0.96 -12.94 -3.71
C GLU A 18 1.87 -13.61 -2.66
N PHE A 19 3.19 -13.46 -2.80
CA PHE A 19 4.14 -13.84 -1.76
C PHE A 19 3.82 -13.14 -0.43
N PHE A 20 3.64 -11.81 -0.42
CA PHE A 20 3.32 -11.08 0.81
C PHE A 20 1.95 -11.46 1.36
N GLU A 21 0.95 -11.61 0.49
CA GLU A 21 -0.39 -12.04 0.91
C GLU A 21 -0.35 -13.41 1.61
N ARG A 22 0.43 -14.36 1.10
CA ARG A 22 0.56 -15.69 1.71
C ARG A 22 1.41 -15.69 2.98
N GLU A 23 2.61 -15.12 2.91
CA GLU A 23 3.57 -15.21 4.02
C GLU A 23 3.15 -14.32 5.20
N TRP A 24 2.45 -13.21 4.94
CA TRP A 24 2.06 -12.26 5.98
C TRP A 24 0.59 -12.36 6.39
N ALA A 25 -0.19 -13.27 5.79
CA ALA A 25 -1.57 -13.54 6.19
C ALA A 25 -1.72 -13.77 7.70
N GLY A 26 -0.75 -14.45 8.33
CA GLY A 26 -0.76 -14.74 9.76
C GLY A 26 -0.55 -13.53 10.68
N PHE A 27 0.01 -12.42 10.17
CA PHE A 27 0.25 -11.20 10.95
C PHE A 27 -0.98 -10.29 11.01
N PHE A 28 -1.93 -10.47 10.08
CA PHE A 28 -3.15 -9.66 9.98
C PHE A 28 -4.40 -10.53 10.07
N PRO A 29 -4.69 -11.17 11.22
CA PRO A 29 -5.89 -11.99 11.35
C PRO A 29 -7.16 -11.13 11.17
N SER A 30 -7.97 -11.43 10.13
CA SER A 30 -9.29 -10.81 9.95
C SER A 30 -10.27 -11.41 10.96
N ALA A 31 -10.68 -10.63 11.96
CA ALA A 31 -11.66 -11.06 12.95
C ALA A 31 -13.12 -10.87 12.49
N THR A 32 -13.37 -10.13 11.40
CA THR A 32 -14.71 -9.57 11.11
C THR A 32 -15.14 -9.62 9.63
N GLY A 33 -14.42 -10.33 8.75
CA GLY A 33 -14.83 -10.48 7.35
C GLY A 33 -14.67 -9.23 6.48
N LEU A 34 -14.09 -8.16 7.04
CA LEU A 34 -13.44 -7.12 6.25
C LEU A 34 -12.11 -7.68 5.70
N PRO A 35 -11.62 -7.21 4.54
CA PRO A 35 -10.28 -7.56 4.11
C PRO A 35 -9.34 -7.23 5.27
N ALA A 36 -8.62 -8.23 5.80
CA ALA A 36 -7.51 -7.97 6.70
C ALA A 36 -6.68 -6.85 6.07
N THR A 37 -6.23 -5.88 6.85
CA THR A 37 -5.32 -4.82 6.38
C THR A 37 -4.30 -5.46 5.44
N LEU A 38 -4.40 -5.14 4.15
CA LEU A 38 -3.84 -6.00 3.12
C LEU A 38 -2.32 -6.04 3.30
N PRO A 39 -1.69 -7.22 3.43
CA PRO A 39 -0.24 -7.37 3.42
C PRO A 39 0.47 -6.48 2.39
N ARG A 40 -0.14 -6.34 1.20
CA ARG A 40 0.31 -5.39 0.17
C ARG A 40 0.35 -3.92 0.61
N LEU A 41 -0.64 -3.42 1.36
CA LEU A 41 -0.66 -2.05 1.87
C LEU A 41 0.53 -1.81 2.80
N VAL A 42 0.74 -2.70 3.77
CA VAL A 42 1.83 -2.57 4.76
C VAL A 42 3.19 -2.70 4.09
N ALA A 43 3.39 -3.72 3.24
CA ALA A 43 4.63 -3.91 2.50
C ALA A 43 4.93 -2.70 1.60
N GLY A 44 3.91 -2.16 0.92
CA GLY A 44 4.06 -0.99 0.07
C GLY A 44 4.43 0.28 0.84
N LEU A 45 3.79 0.54 1.99
CA LEU A 45 4.13 1.69 2.84
C LEU A 45 5.55 1.57 3.41
N MET A 46 5.95 0.38 3.90
CA MET A 46 7.32 0.12 4.37
C MET A 46 8.35 0.34 3.28
N TYR A 47 8.08 -0.14 2.07
CA TYR A 47 8.95 0.09 0.91
C TYR A 47 9.11 1.60 0.63
N LEU A 48 8.02 2.35 0.59
CA LEU A 48 8.05 3.79 0.30
C LEU A 48 8.76 4.58 1.41
N GLN A 49 8.55 4.20 2.66
CA GLN A 49 9.26 4.77 3.80
C GLN A 49 10.77 4.61 3.65
N HIS A 50 11.21 3.38 3.35
CA HIS A 50 12.61 3.07 3.17
C HIS A 50 13.22 3.75 1.93
N ALA A 51 12.57 3.62 0.78
CA ALA A 51 13.05 4.14 -0.50
C ALA A 51 13.19 5.67 -0.50
N TYR A 52 12.28 6.38 0.17
CA TYR A 52 12.29 7.85 0.23
C TYR A 52 12.86 8.42 1.54
N ARG A 53 13.30 7.57 2.48
CA ARG A 53 13.78 7.95 3.83
C ARG A 53 12.83 8.93 4.54
N ARG A 54 11.53 8.60 4.55
CA ARG A 54 10.47 9.45 5.12
C ARG A 54 10.00 8.93 6.48
N SER A 55 9.37 9.77 7.29
CA SER A 55 8.65 9.32 8.50
C SER A 55 7.30 8.69 8.11
N ASP A 56 6.68 7.96 9.03
CA ASP A 56 5.35 7.37 8.83
C ASP A 56 4.32 8.42 8.38
N GLU A 57 4.29 9.58 9.03
CA GLU A 57 3.36 10.66 8.73
C GLU A 57 3.58 11.23 7.33
N ALA A 58 4.84 11.36 6.90
CA ALA A 58 5.18 11.88 5.59
C ALA A 58 4.85 10.89 4.47
N VAL A 59 4.94 9.58 4.74
CA VAL A 59 4.51 8.53 3.80
C VAL A 59 2.98 8.52 3.68
N ILE A 60 2.27 8.62 4.80
CA ILE A 60 0.79 8.66 4.83
C ILE A 60 0.27 9.90 4.11
N ALA A 61 0.86 11.09 4.36
CA ALA A 61 0.49 12.30 3.64
C ALA A 61 0.65 12.14 2.12
N ARG A 62 1.78 11.55 1.69
CA ARG A 62 2.03 11.27 0.27
C ARG A 62 1.06 10.23 -0.30
N TRP A 63 0.64 9.26 0.50
CA TRP A 63 -0.34 8.26 0.11
C TRP A 63 -1.72 8.90 -0.15
N VAL A 64 -2.16 9.81 0.72
CA VAL A 64 -3.44 10.51 0.56
C VAL A 64 -3.44 11.41 -0.69
N ASP A 65 -2.31 12.02 -1.01
CA ASP A 65 -2.19 12.98 -2.11
C ASP A 65 -1.84 12.35 -3.47
N SER A 66 -1.38 11.09 -3.51
CA SER A 66 -0.84 10.46 -4.72
C SER A 66 -1.62 9.22 -5.16
N PRO A 67 -2.35 9.28 -6.28
CA PRO A 67 -3.07 8.11 -6.82
C PRO A 67 -2.12 6.98 -7.24
N TYR A 68 -0.85 7.29 -7.53
CA TYR A 68 0.18 6.29 -7.84
C TYR A 68 0.61 5.50 -6.61
N VAL A 69 0.65 6.16 -5.44
CA VAL A 69 1.00 5.50 -4.18
C VAL A 69 -0.15 4.61 -3.72
N GLN A 70 -1.40 5.07 -3.84
CA GLN A 70 -2.59 4.25 -3.57
C GLN A 70 -2.62 3.00 -4.48
N HIS A 71 -2.38 3.17 -5.77
CA HIS A 71 -2.31 2.07 -6.73
C HIS A 71 -1.17 1.10 -6.41
N PHE A 72 0.01 1.60 -6.07
CA PHE A 72 1.15 0.79 -5.66
C PHE A 72 0.79 -0.12 -4.47
N THR A 73 0.11 0.45 -3.46
CA THR A 73 -0.34 -0.27 -2.26
C THR A 73 -1.60 -1.14 -2.46
N GLY A 74 -2.13 -1.26 -3.68
CA GLY A 74 -3.25 -2.14 -3.99
C GLY A 74 -4.64 -1.55 -3.73
N GLU A 75 -4.74 -0.27 -3.39
CA GLU A 75 -6.04 0.40 -3.26
C GLU A 75 -6.55 0.84 -4.64
N THR A 76 -7.77 0.44 -4.97
CA THR A 76 -8.52 0.94 -6.12
C THR A 76 -9.31 2.18 -5.70
N PHE A 77 -8.64 3.33 -5.66
CA PHE A 77 -9.27 4.66 -5.57
C PHE A 77 -10.33 4.81 -4.46
N VAL A 78 -9.96 4.47 -3.23
CA VAL A 78 -10.71 4.96 -2.06
C VAL A 78 -10.29 6.43 -1.86
N GLY A 79 -11.24 7.30 -1.55
CA GLY A 79 -11.06 8.77 -1.48
C GLY A 79 -9.90 9.27 -0.62
N LYS A 80 -9.79 10.60 -0.44
CA LYS A 80 -8.74 11.29 0.35
C LYS A 80 -8.79 11.01 1.87
N THR A 81 -9.06 9.77 2.25
CA THR A 81 -9.17 9.33 3.63
C THR A 81 -8.04 8.34 3.86
N ALA A 82 -7.15 8.68 4.79
CA ALA A 82 -6.05 7.81 5.18
C ALA A 82 -6.58 6.44 5.61
N PRO A 83 -5.82 5.35 5.38
CA PRO A 83 -6.25 4.02 5.78
C PRO A 83 -6.45 3.99 7.30
N HIS A 84 -7.63 3.58 7.73
CA HIS A 84 -8.04 3.58 9.14
C HIS A 84 -7.24 2.61 10.04
N ALA A 85 -6.32 1.81 9.48
CA ALA A 85 -5.73 0.65 10.13
C ALA A 85 -4.19 0.60 10.13
N VAL A 86 -3.52 1.75 10.05
CA VAL A 86 -2.05 1.81 10.20
C VAL A 86 -1.67 2.62 11.43
N PHE A 87 -2.29 2.35 12.58
CA PHE A 87 -1.82 2.63 13.94
C PHE A 87 -2.51 1.70 14.93
#